data_AF-A0A975HT23-F1
#
_entry.id   AF-A0A975HT23-F1
#
_cell.length_a   1.000
_cell.length_b   1.000
_cell.length_c   1.000
_cell.angle_alpha   90.00
_cell.angle_beta   90.00
_cell.angle_gamma   90.00
#
_symmetry.space_group_name_H-M   'P 1'
#
loop_
_entity.id
_entity.type
_entity.pdbx_description
1 polymer ?
#
loop_
_entity_poly.entity_id
_entity_poly.type
_entity_poly.pdbx_seq_one_letter_code
_entity_poly.pdbx_strand_id
1 'polypeptide(L)' 'MPSLIRLLVVILVLAGGIYGGAYWLANKVQPISRDVTFTVPNDRYSK' A
#
# COMPACT_ATOMS: atom_id res chain seq x y z
N MET A 1 6.88 -33.91 14.00
CA MET A 1 7.71 -32.70 13.74
C MET A 1 7.28 -32.11 12.41
N PRO A 2 6.81 -30.85 12.34
CA PRO A 2 6.61 -30.22 11.03
C PRO A 2 7.97 -30.22 10.32
N SER A 3 8.04 -30.87 9.16
CA SER A 3 9.29 -30.92 8.39
C SER A 3 9.65 -29.52 7.90
N LEU A 4 10.95 -29.23 7.74
CA LEU A 4 11.46 -27.96 7.21
C LEU A 4 10.69 -27.50 5.96
N ILE A 5 10.37 -28.45 5.08
CA ILE A 5 9.60 -28.23 3.85
C ILE A 5 8.22 -27.65 4.17
N ARG A 6 7.54 -28.17 5.19
CA ARG A 6 6.21 -27.70 5.60
C ARG A 6 6.25 -26.25 6.09
N LEU A 7 7.30 -25.87 6.81
CA LEU A 7 7.53 -24.49 7.24
C LEU A 7 7.79 -23.57 6.05
N LEU A 8 8.63 -23.99 5.10
CA LEU A 8 8.93 -23.21 3.90
C LEU A 8 7.69 -22.97 3.03
N VAL A 9 6.82 -23.99 2.89
CA VAL A 9 5.56 -23.84 2.15
C VAL A 9 4.64 -22.80 2.80
N VAL A 10 4.55 -22.79 4.14
CA VAL A 10 3.75 -21.78 4.85
C VAL A 10 4.31 -20.38 4.61
N ILE A 11 5.63 -20.20 4.71
CA ILE A 11 6.27 -18.90 4.43
C ILE A 11 6.02 -18.46 3.00
N LEU A 12 6.16 -19.36 2.03
CA LEU A 12 5.92 -19.08 0.62
C LEU A 12 4.49 -18.59 0.37
N VAL A 13 3.50 -19.25 0.98
CA VAL A 13 2.08 -18.85 0.86
C VAL A 13 1.84 -17.47 1.47
N LEU A 14 2.39 -17.22 2.67
CA LEU A 14 2.24 -15.92 3.34
C LEU A 14 2.92 -14.79 2.55
N ALA A 15 4.17 -14.99 2.15
CA ALA A 15 4.92 -14.02 1.38
C ALA A 15 4.26 -13.75 0.02
N GLY A 16 3.83 -14.80 -0.67
CA GLY A 16 3.10 -14.69 -1.94
C GLY A 16 1.77 -13.96 -1.79
N GLY A 17 1.02 -14.24 -0.72
CA GLY A 17 -0.24 -13.54 -0.42
C GLY A 17 -0.05 -12.05 -0.13
N ILE A 18 0.94 -11.71 0.71
CA ILE A 18 1.24 -10.31 1.07
C ILE A 18 1.73 -9.54 -0.15
N TYR A 19 2.75 -10.06 -0.84
CA TYR A 19 3.34 -9.40 -2.00
C TYR A 19 2.35 -9.32 -3.16
N GLY A 20 1.62 -10.41 -3.43
CA GLY A 20 0.59 -10.44 -4.46
C GLY A 20 -0.55 -9.48 -4.18
N GLY A 21 -1.00 -9.37 -2.93
CA GLY A 21 -1.99 -8.39 -2.51
C GLY A 21 -1.52 -6.95 -2.72
N ALA A 22 -0.29 -6.64 -2.29
CA ALA A 22 0.31 -5.32 -2.49
C ALA A 22 0.46 -4.97 -3.97
N TYR A 23 0.96 -5.90 -4.80
CA TYR A 23 1.07 -5.73 -6.24
C TYR A 23 -0.29 -5.48 -6.90
N TRP A 24 -1.32 -6.23 -6.50
CA TRP A 24 -2.67 -6.06 -7.05
C TRP A 24 -3.24 -4.68 -6.69
N LEU A 25 -3.16 -4.27 -5.43
CA LEU A 25 -3.59 -2.95 -4.97
C LEU A 25 -2.89 -1.83 -5.76
N ALA A 26 -1.58 -1.89 -5.89
CA ALA A 26 -0.80 -0.86 -6.56
C ALA A 26 -1.14 -0.70 -8.06
N ASN A 27 -1.52 -1.79 -8.73
CA ASN A 27 -1.71 -1.78 -10.20
C ASN A 27 -3.18 -1.75 -10.63
N LYS A 28 -4.10 -2.22 -9.79
CA LYS A 28 -5.53 -2.38 -10.14
C LYS A 28 -6.45 -1.41 -9.41
N VAL A 29 -5.96 -0.71 -8.38
CA VAL A 29 -6.73 0.32 -7.69
C VAL A 29 -6.24 1.69 -8.15
N GLN A 30 -7.11 2.42 -8.83
CA GLN A 30 -6.83 3.80 -9.21
C GLN A 30 -6.98 4.71 -7.98
N PRO A 31 -5.99 5.58 -7.70
CA PRO A 31 -6.12 6.55 -6.62
C PRO A 31 -7.25 7.52 -6.94
N ILE A 32 -8.09 7.78 -5.95
CA ILE A 32 -9.14 8.79 -6.05
C ILE A 32 -8.48 10.15 -5.91
N SER A 33 -8.39 10.90 -7.01
CA SER A 33 -7.96 12.30 -7.00
C SER A 33 -9.03 13.13 -6.29
N ARG A 34 -8.71 13.57 -5.07
CA ARG A 34 -9.56 14.51 -4.33
C ARG A 34 -9.08 15.93 -4.64
N ASP A 35 -10.00 16.78 -5.10
CA ASP A 35 -9.76 18.22 -5.16
C ASP A 35 -9.70 18.76 -3.72
N VAL A 36 -8.49 18.84 -3.17
CA VAL A 36 -8.26 19.58 -1.93
C VAL A 36 -8.26 21.07 -2.28
N THR A 37 -9.40 21.74 -2.11
CA THR A 37 -9.46 23.20 -2.08
C THR A 37 -8.74 23.69 -0.82
N PHE A 38 -7.42 23.84 -0.90
CA PHE A 38 -6.66 24.47 0.18
C PHE A 38 -6.84 25.98 0.02
N THR A 39 -7.64 26.58 0.90
CA THR A 39 -7.72 28.05 0.99
C THR A 39 -6.41 28.51 1.60
N VAL A 40 -5.49 29.01 0.77
CA VAL A 40 -4.23 29.62 1.25
C VAL A 40 -4.61 30.93 1.93
N PRO A 41 -4.41 31.08 3.25
CA PRO A 41 -4.65 32.36 3.90
C PRO A 41 -3.67 33.39 3.33
N ASN A 42 -4.20 34.51 2.83
CA ASN A 42 -3.42 35.60 2.22
C ASN A 42 -2.53 36.33 3.26
N ASP A 43 -2.66 35.99 4.53
CA ASP A 43 -1.97 36.60 5.67
C ASP A 43 -0.46 36.35 5.70
N ARG A 44 0.08 35.54 4.77
CA ARG A 44 1.53 35.26 4.64
C ARG A 44 2.23 36.04 3.52
N TYR A 45 1.50 36.85 2.74
CA TYR A 45 2.07 37.68 1.67
C TYR A 45 2.23 39.17 2.03
N SER A 46 1.98 39.55 3.29
CA SER A 46 2.16 40.95 3.74
C SER A 46 3.20 41.04 4.85
N LYS A 47 4.48 41.00 4.48
CA LYS A 47 5.52 41.81 5.12
C LYS A 47 6.74 41.98 4.23
#